data_AF-A0AA88KNB5-F1
#
_entry.id   AF-A0AA88KNB5-F1
#
_cell.length_a   1.000
_cell.length_b   1.000
_cell.length_c   1.000
_cell.angle_alpha   90.00
_cell.angle_beta   90.00
_cell.angle_gamma   90.00
#
_symmetry.space_group_name_H-M   'P 1'
#
loop_
_entity.id
_entity.type
_entity.pdbx_description
1 polymer ?
#
loop_
_entity_poly.entity_id
_entity_poly.type
_entity_poly.pdbx_seq_one_letter_code
_entity_poly.pdbx_strand_id
1 'polypeptide(L)'
;MNNPQYIHRYYDDGNALKFLIDHFGADSNEVFAFRNLRPRAFKSDFLRCAILWIHGGFYVDSDMLLLSPFEKWIQKNATFVIPVEMDKPFGFSNGLIGSIPRHPMLRTAMDMIIYNVRNKYYPDVPRQLEQKNSFLSVLAVSGPVLMGKVYNRYLGEADEVPHNLNLAPTKGIQVLGFCKIPPKDEDEWYTTVPFPEKSSVCKGERLFKQDIQGLDQNKKVLENHITLLCTIKRRCFYHKLLMTEHKAPLL
;
A
#
# COMPACT_ATOMS: atom_id res chain seq x y z
N MET A 1 1.30 -11.21 13.44
CA MET A 1 1.86 -11.87 12.22
C MET A 1 2.92 -12.85 12.68
N ASN A 2 2.86 -14.12 12.26
CA ASN A 2 3.82 -15.14 12.67
C ASN A 2 4.84 -15.37 11.54
N ASN A 3 5.90 -14.55 11.49
CA ASN A 3 6.99 -14.77 10.55
C ASN A 3 8.37 -14.56 11.22
N PRO A 4 8.93 -15.58 11.88
CA PRO A 4 10.08 -15.43 12.79
C PRO A 4 11.39 -15.03 12.10
N GLN A 5 11.45 -15.12 10.76
CA GLN A 5 12.62 -14.71 9.97
C GLN A 5 12.69 -13.21 9.73
N TYR A 6 11.65 -12.47 10.13
CA TYR A 6 11.58 -11.03 9.92
C TYR A 6 11.57 -10.24 11.22
N ILE A 7 12.18 -9.06 11.16
CA ILE A 7 12.09 -8.06 12.23
C ILE A 7 10.83 -7.25 12.02
N HIS A 8 9.94 -7.26 12.99
CA HIS A 8 8.70 -6.48 12.98
C HIS A 8 8.95 -5.09 13.60
N ARG A 9 8.82 -4.03 12.80
CA ARG A 9 8.81 -2.64 13.31
C ARG A 9 7.40 -2.09 13.27
N TYR A 10 7.10 -1.11 14.12
CA TYR A 10 5.81 -0.45 14.22
C TYR A 10 5.98 1.07 14.31
N TYR A 11 5.19 1.79 13.53
CA TYR A 11 5.23 3.26 13.50
C TYR A 11 3.88 3.86 13.92
N ASP A 12 3.96 4.89 14.75
CA ASP A 12 2.87 5.76 15.19
C ASP A 12 3.15 7.21 14.75
N ASP A 13 2.25 8.15 15.07
CA ASP A 13 2.40 9.55 14.65
C ASP A 13 3.71 10.20 15.16
N GLY A 14 4.16 9.82 16.36
CA GLY A 14 5.33 10.41 17.00
C GLY A 14 6.63 9.93 16.36
N ASN A 15 6.76 8.62 16.14
CA ASN A 15 7.97 8.06 15.56
C ASN A 15 8.00 8.15 14.03
N ALA A 16 6.87 8.33 13.34
CA ALA A 16 6.81 8.53 11.89
C ALA A 16 7.50 9.82 11.46
N LEU A 17 7.16 10.94 12.12
CA LEU A 17 7.81 12.22 11.81
C LEU A 17 9.30 12.18 12.17
N LYS A 18 9.64 11.57 13.31
CA LYS A 18 11.04 11.40 13.71
C LYS A 18 11.82 10.61 12.66
N PHE A 19 11.28 9.48 12.20
CA PHE A 19 11.87 8.67 11.13
C PHE A 19 12.14 9.53 9.88
N LEU A 20 11.17 10.32 9.43
CA LEU A 20 11.35 11.18 8.26
C LEU A 20 12.43 12.25 8.48
N ILE A 21 12.47 12.86 9.66
CA ILE A 21 13.51 13.85 10.01
C ILE A 21 14.89 13.20 10.04
N ASP A 22 15.03 12.04 10.69
CA ASP A 22 16.30 11.33 10.83
C ASP A 22 16.86 10.90 9.47
N HIS A 23 16.01 10.51 8.51
CA HIS A 23 16.44 9.96 7.22
C HIS A 23 16.47 10.96 6.05
N PHE A 24 15.65 12.01 6.08
CA PHE A 24 15.56 12.99 4.98
C PHE A 24 15.94 14.41 5.41
N GLY A 25 15.96 14.70 6.71
CA GLY A 25 16.23 16.03 7.26
C GLY A 25 14.96 16.83 7.59
N ALA A 26 15.06 17.72 8.58
CA ALA A 26 13.91 18.46 9.12
C ALA A 26 13.24 19.42 8.10
N ASP A 27 14.03 19.96 7.18
CA ASP A 27 13.59 20.92 6.15
C ASP A 27 13.38 20.26 4.77
N SER A 28 13.33 18.93 4.73
CA SER A 28 13.17 18.16 3.50
C SER A 28 11.77 18.28 2.89
N ASN A 29 11.68 17.97 1.59
CA ASN A 29 10.40 17.91 0.88
C ASN A 29 9.50 16.80 1.44
N GLU A 30 10.10 15.72 1.93
CA GLU A 30 9.44 14.57 2.53
C GLU A 30 8.76 14.96 3.84
N VAL A 31 9.48 15.65 4.74
CA VAL A 31 8.91 16.18 5.98
C VAL A 31 7.85 17.25 5.68
N PHE A 32 8.09 18.12 4.69
CA PHE A 32 7.08 19.10 4.24
C PHE A 32 5.79 18.41 3.78
N ALA A 33 5.88 17.40 2.91
CA ALA A 33 4.71 16.70 2.40
C ALA A 33 3.95 16.00 3.52
N PHE A 34 4.65 15.23 4.38
CA PHE A 34 4.03 14.51 5.49
C PHE A 34 3.30 15.43 6.48
N ARG A 35 3.87 16.61 6.78
CA ARG A 35 3.20 17.60 7.66
C ARG A 35 1.94 18.19 7.03
N ASN A 36 1.91 18.37 5.71
CA ASN A 36 0.83 19.06 5.00
C ASN A 36 -0.27 18.12 4.47
N LEU A 37 -0.04 16.81 4.44
CA LEU A 37 -1.09 15.82 4.19
C LEU A 37 -2.12 15.84 5.33
N ARG A 38 -3.35 16.26 5.05
CA ARG A 38 -4.41 16.34 6.07
C ARG A 38 -5.00 14.98 6.43
N PRO A 39 -5.42 14.13 5.46
CA PRO A 39 -5.99 12.84 5.81
C PRO A 39 -4.93 11.91 6.40
N ARG A 40 -5.28 11.27 7.50
CA ARG A 40 -4.46 10.24 8.16
C ARG A 40 -4.05 9.13 7.19
N ALA A 41 -4.98 8.66 6.36
CA ALA A 41 -4.71 7.66 5.33
C ALA A 41 -3.58 8.10 4.37
N PHE A 42 -3.59 9.36 3.94
CA PHE A 42 -2.60 9.84 2.97
C PHE A 42 -1.20 9.93 3.57
N LYS A 43 -1.11 10.38 4.81
CA LYS A 43 0.15 10.35 5.57
C LYS A 43 0.70 8.92 5.69
N SER A 44 -0.16 7.92 5.89
CA SER A 44 0.24 6.51 5.92
C SER A 44 0.72 6.03 4.54
N ASP A 45 0.05 6.44 3.46
CA ASP A 45 0.46 6.14 2.10
C ASP A 45 1.87 6.67 1.79
N PHE A 46 2.16 7.90 2.23
CA PHE A 46 3.50 8.49 2.08
C PHE A 46 4.53 7.77 2.94
N LEU A 47 4.22 7.55 4.21
CA LEU A 47 5.14 6.98 5.19
C LEU A 47 5.57 5.56 4.81
N ARG A 48 4.65 4.70 4.35
CA ARG A 48 5.03 3.33 3.93
C ARG A 48 5.99 3.35 2.75
N CYS A 49 5.81 4.27 1.80
CA CYS A 49 6.73 4.44 0.68
C CYS A 49 8.11 4.89 1.17
N ALA A 50 8.16 5.87 2.08
CA ALA A 50 9.41 6.38 2.65
C ALA A 50 10.17 5.31 3.45
N ILE A 51 9.46 4.51 4.23
CA ILE A 51 10.09 3.45 5.04
C ILE A 51 10.60 2.32 4.16
N LEU A 52 9.81 1.87 3.18
CA LEU A 52 10.28 0.90 2.19
C LEU A 52 11.42 1.44 1.33
N TRP A 53 11.45 2.74 1.05
CA TRP A 53 12.54 3.35 0.29
C TRP A 53 13.87 3.25 1.04
N ILE A 54 13.85 3.46 2.36
CA ILE A 54 15.05 3.40 3.21
C ILE A 54 15.45 1.95 3.51
N HIS A 55 14.50 1.10 3.90
CA HIS A 55 14.80 -0.22 4.45
C HIS A 55 14.51 -1.39 3.50
N GLY A 56 13.64 -1.20 2.50
CA GLY A 56 13.02 -2.31 1.79
C GLY A 56 12.20 -3.20 2.73
N GLY A 57 12.04 -4.47 2.35
CA GLY A 57 11.24 -5.45 3.08
C GLY A 57 9.77 -5.42 2.65
N PHE A 58 8.87 -5.75 3.57
CA PHE A 58 7.43 -5.69 3.32
C PHE A 58 6.75 -4.72 4.27
N TYR A 59 5.86 -3.90 3.71
CA TYR A 59 4.82 -3.21 4.44
C TYR A 59 3.54 -4.05 4.37
N VAL A 60 2.85 -4.17 5.50
CA VAL A 60 1.54 -4.80 5.60
C VAL A 60 0.66 -3.98 6.53
N ASP A 61 -0.59 -3.71 6.14
CA ASP A 61 -1.57 -3.08 7.01
C ASP A 61 -1.79 -3.91 8.29
N SER A 62 -2.04 -3.22 9.39
CA SER A 62 -2.15 -3.82 10.73
C SER A 62 -3.33 -4.78 10.89
N ASP A 63 -4.34 -4.65 10.03
CA ASP A 63 -5.55 -5.47 9.98
C ASP A 63 -5.44 -6.63 8.98
N MET A 64 -4.23 -6.93 8.48
CA MET A 64 -4.00 -8.09 7.62
C MET A 64 -3.31 -9.24 8.36
N LEU A 65 -3.79 -10.45 8.11
CA LEU A 65 -3.25 -11.70 8.59
C LEU A 65 -2.50 -12.41 7.46
N LEU A 66 -1.19 -12.59 7.63
CA LEU A 66 -0.36 -13.43 6.76
C LEU A 66 -0.69 -14.91 7.00
N LEU A 67 -1.05 -15.63 5.94
CA LEU A 67 -1.44 -17.04 5.98
C LEU A 67 -0.29 -17.98 5.60
N SER A 68 0.68 -17.47 4.82
CA SER A 68 1.83 -18.22 4.32
C SER A 68 3.10 -17.37 4.43
N PRO A 69 4.23 -17.90 4.94
CA PRO A 69 5.49 -17.17 4.98
C PRO A 69 5.89 -16.60 3.61
N PHE A 70 6.43 -15.39 3.61
CA PHE A 70 6.90 -14.65 2.44
C PHE A 70 7.77 -15.50 1.50
N GLU A 71 8.69 -16.28 2.08
CA GLU A 71 9.66 -17.13 1.38
C GLU A 71 9.03 -18.22 0.53
N LYS A 72 7.76 -18.60 0.80
CA LYS A 72 7.08 -19.64 0.03
C LYS A 72 6.55 -19.17 -1.31
N TRP A 73 6.31 -17.87 -1.46
CA TRP A 73 5.55 -17.35 -2.61
C TRP A 73 6.18 -16.13 -3.28
N ILE A 74 7.18 -15.49 -2.68
CA ILE A 74 7.96 -14.45 -3.36
C ILE A 74 8.81 -15.09 -4.46
N GLN A 75 8.75 -14.51 -5.65
CA GLN A 75 9.61 -14.92 -6.77
C GLN A 75 11.05 -14.48 -6.50
N LYS A 76 12.03 -15.34 -6.81
CA LYS A 76 13.45 -15.09 -6.53
C LYS A 76 14.00 -13.80 -7.15
N ASN A 77 13.46 -13.39 -8.29
CA ASN A 77 13.84 -12.17 -9.02
C ASN A 77 12.90 -10.98 -8.75
N ALA A 78 11.98 -11.09 -7.79
CA ALA A 78 11.08 -9.98 -7.45
C ALA A 78 11.85 -8.88 -6.71
N THR A 79 11.94 -7.71 -7.33
CA THR A 79 12.44 -6.47 -6.71
C THR A 79 11.31 -5.62 -6.13
N PHE A 80 10.07 -5.88 -6.57
CA PHE A 80 8.86 -5.22 -6.11
C PHE A 80 7.70 -6.21 -6.10
N VAL A 81 6.86 -6.17 -5.07
CA VAL A 81 5.69 -7.03 -4.91
C VAL A 81 4.49 -6.15 -4.61
N ILE A 82 3.44 -6.25 -5.41
CA ILE A 82 2.25 -5.42 -5.20
C ILE A 82 0.96 -6.11 -5.68
N PRO A 83 -0.14 -6.06 -4.92
CA PRO A 83 -1.42 -6.63 -5.35
C PRO A 83 -2.22 -5.70 -6.25
N VAL A 84 -2.92 -6.27 -7.24
CA VAL A 84 -3.97 -5.54 -7.97
C VAL A 84 -5.10 -5.15 -7.04
N GLU A 85 -5.90 -4.16 -7.43
CA GLU A 85 -7.07 -3.70 -6.69
C GLU A 85 -8.36 -3.95 -7.49
N MET A 86 -9.21 -4.87 -7.01
CA MET A 86 -10.37 -5.35 -7.79
C MET A 86 -11.50 -4.31 -7.96
N ASP A 87 -11.64 -3.36 -7.02
CA ASP A 87 -12.70 -2.35 -7.05
C ASP A 87 -12.28 -1.00 -7.65
N LYS A 88 -11.00 -0.89 -8.03
CA LYS A 88 -10.43 0.31 -8.63
C LYS A 88 -9.75 -0.10 -9.92
N PRO A 89 -10.46 -0.07 -11.07
CA PRO A 89 -9.79 -0.27 -12.35
C PRO A 89 -8.59 0.69 -12.40
N PHE A 90 -7.41 0.17 -12.71
CA PHE A 90 -6.14 0.90 -12.73
C PHE A 90 -5.50 1.23 -11.36
N GLY A 91 -5.90 0.54 -10.29
CA GLY A 91 -5.27 0.65 -8.98
C GLY A 91 -4.43 -0.57 -8.61
N PHE A 92 -3.39 -0.33 -7.83
CA PHE A 92 -2.74 -1.36 -7.03
C PHE A 92 -3.00 -1.11 -5.55
N SER A 93 -3.36 -2.15 -4.79
CA SER A 93 -3.56 -1.98 -3.35
C SER A 93 -2.21 -1.69 -2.70
N ASN A 94 -2.18 -0.61 -1.93
CA ASN A 94 -1.00 -0.17 -1.21
C ASN A 94 -1.03 -0.59 0.28
N GLY A 95 -1.94 -1.49 0.65
CA GLY A 95 -2.00 -2.13 1.98
C GLY A 95 -1.02 -3.28 2.15
N LEU A 96 -0.43 -3.77 1.06
CA LEU A 96 0.68 -4.72 1.03
C LEU A 96 1.65 -4.28 -0.05
N ILE A 97 2.91 -4.01 0.31
CA ILE A 97 3.98 -3.70 -0.65
C ILE A 97 5.25 -4.40 -0.19
N GLY A 98 5.82 -5.22 -1.07
CA GLY A 98 7.19 -5.72 -0.92
C GLY A 98 8.13 -4.93 -1.82
N SER A 99 9.32 -4.61 -1.34
CA SER A 99 10.30 -3.89 -2.15
C SER A 99 11.71 -4.11 -1.65
N ILE A 100 12.67 -4.14 -2.57
CA ILE A 100 14.06 -3.84 -2.21
C ILE A 100 14.20 -2.38 -1.78
N PRO A 101 15.20 -2.03 -0.94
CA PRO A 101 15.47 -0.63 -0.64
C PRO A 101 15.79 0.14 -1.92
N ARG A 102 15.42 1.42 -1.95
CA ARG A 102 15.65 2.35 -3.06
C ARG A 102 15.03 1.94 -4.41
N HIS A 103 13.97 1.13 -4.42
CA HIS A 103 13.28 0.79 -5.67
C HIS A 103 12.67 2.05 -6.34
N PRO A 104 12.89 2.29 -7.65
CA PRO A 104 12.48 3.55 -8.30
C PRO A 104 10.99 3.89 -8.18
N MET A 105 10.12 2.87 -8.22
CA MET A 105 8.66 3.08 -8.03
C MET A 105 8.34 3.80 -6.71
N LEU A 106 9.05 3.48 -5.61
CA LEU A 106 8.81 4.15 -4.33
C LEU A 106 9.22 5.62 -4.38
N ARG A 107 10.35 5.95 -5.02
CA ARG A 107 10.76 7.35 -5.21
C ARG A 107 9.77 8.11 -6.06
N THR A 108 9.37 7.52 -7.20
CA THR A 108 8.35 8.12 -8.08
C THR A 108 7.05 8.37 -7.32
N ALA A 109 6.61 7.44 -6.48
CA ALA A 109 5.43 7.63 -5.65
C ALA A 109 5.58 8.79 -4.67
N MET A 110 6.70 8.85 -3.93
CA MET A 110 6.98 9.95 -3.00
C MET A 110 7.05 11.30 -3.72
N ASP A 111 7.72 11.38 -4.86
CA ASP A 111 7.85 12.61 -5.64
C ASP A 111 6.51 13.11 -6.17
N MET A 112 5.67 12.19 -6.66
CA MET A 112 4.31 12.52 -7.08
C MET A 112 3.47 13.04 -5.92
N ILE A 113 3.54 12.40 -4.74
CA ILE A 113 2.84 12.89 -3.54
C ILE A 113 3.35 14.27 -3.12
N ILE A 114 4.67 14.48 -3.09
CA ILE A 114 5.29 15.77 -2.77
C ILE A 114 4.79 16.85 -3.73
N TYR A 115 4.77 16.56 -5.03
CA TYR A 115 4.26 17.46 -6.06
C TYR A 115 2.79 17.80 -5.83
N ASN A 116 1.94 16.79 -5.60
CA ASN A 116 0.52 16.97 -5.34
C ASN A 116 0.27 17.88 -4.13
N VAL A 117 1.00 17.65 -3.03
CA VAL A 117 0.87 18.44 -1.79
C VAL A 117 1.32 19.88 -2.00
N ARG A 118 2.47 20.10 -2.65
CA ARG A 118 3.01 21.45 -2.90
C ARG A 118 2.09 22.30 -3.76
N ASN A 119 1.51 21.69 -4.77
CA ASN A 119 0.67 22.39 -5.76
C ASN A 119 -0.82 22.35 -5.41
N LYS A 120 -1.20 21.72 -4.27
CA LYS A 120 -2.61 21.45 -3.90
C LYS A 120 -3.37 20.78 -5.06
N TYR A 121 -2.68 19.89 -5.75
CA TYR A 121 -3.12 19.29 -7.00
C TYR A 121 -3.81 17.95 -6.74
N TYR A 122 -4.99 17.79 -7.34
CA TYR A 122 -5.71 16.53 -7.41
C TYR A 122 -5.52 15.96 -8.82
N PRO A 123 -4.83 14.82 -8.97
CA PRO A 123 -4.55 14.29 -10.30
C PRO A 123 -5.81 13.87 -11.06
N ASP A 124 -5.71 14.01 -12.38
CA ASP A 124 -6.69 13.44 -13.30
C ASP A 124 -6.68 11.91 -13.20
N VAL A 125 -7.80 11.30 -13.59
CA VAL A 125 -7.98 9.85 -13.62
C VAL A 125 -8.46 9.42 -15.01
N PRO A 126 -8.26 8.14 -15.40
CA PRO A 126 -8.59 7.67 -16.73
C PRO A 126 -10.02 8.05 -17.15
N ARG A 127 -10.14 8.70 -18.32
CA ARG A 127 -11.41 9.27 -18.85
C ARG A 127 -12.58 8.29 -18.89
N GLN A 128 -12.30 7.00 -19.06
CA GLN A 128 -13.33 5.94 -19.08
C GLN A 128 -14.10 5.80 -17.75
N LEU A 129 -13.64 6.47 -16.69
CA LEU A 129 -14.24 6.44 -15.34
C LEU A 129 -14.86 7.79 -14.92
N GLU A 130 -15.16 8.67 -15.88
CA GLU A 130 -15.67 10.04 -15.69
C GLU A 130 -16.80 10.18 -14.63
N GLN A 131 -17.65 9.17 -14.45
CA GLN A 131 -18.75 9.21 -13.47
C GLN A 131 -18.30 9.07 -11.99
N LYS A 132 -17.05 8.67 -11.71
CA LYS A 132 -16.48 8.51 -10.34
C LYS A 132 -15.30 9.45 -10.05
N ASN A 133 -15.14 10.48 -10.87
CA ASN A 133 -13.90 11.26 -11.01
C ASN A 133 -13.37 11.80 -9.66
N SER A 134 -14.22 12.44 -8.85
CA SER A 134 -13.80 13.06 -7.59
C SER A 134 -13.19 12.08 -6.57
N PHE A 135 -13.78 10.90 -6.36
CA PHE A 135 -13.25 9.92 -5.40
C PHE A 135 -11.95 9.27 -5.90
N LEU A 136 -11.85 8.97 -7.20
CA LEU A 136 -10.64 8.38 -7.76
C LEU A 136 -9.48 9.39 -7.78
N SER A 137 -9.74 10.67 -8.06
CA SER A 137 -8.73 11.73 -7.96
C SER A 137 -8.20 11.89 -6.55
N VAL A 138 -9.05 11.75 -5.52
CA VAL A 138 -8.63 11.71 -4.11
C VAL A 138 -7.66 10.53 -3.89
N LEU A 139 -7.95 9.34 -4.42
CA LEU A 139 -7.06 8.18 -4.33
C LEU A 139 -5.81 8.32 -5.21
N ALA A 140 -5.82 9.19 -6.21
CA ALA A 140 -4.66 9.51 -7.04
C ALA A 140 -3.68 10.48 -6.37
N VAL A 141 -4.06 11.09 -5.23
CA VAL A 141 -3.15 11.99 -4.48
C VAL A 141 -2.00 11.21 -3.83
N SER A 142 -2.29 10.06 -3.22
CA SER A 142 -1.30 9.22 -2.50
C SER A 142 -1.63 7.72 -2.49
N GLY A 143 -2.84 7.35 -2.90
CA GLY A 143 -3.40 6.03 -2.65
C GLY A 143 -3.22 5.01 -3.79
N PRO A 144 -4.11 4.01 -3.88
CA PRO A 144 -4.03 2.95 -4.87
C PRO A 144 -3.98 3.40 -6.33
N VAL A 145 -4.67 4.49 -6.67
CA VAL A 145 -4.69 5.03 -8.05
C VAL A 145 -3.36 5.70 -8.39
N LEU A 146 -2.73 6.40 -7.42
CA LEU A 146 -1.36 6.91 -7.60
C LEU A 146 -0.39 5.77 -7.90
N MET A 147 -0.56 4.64 -7.22
CA MET A 147 0.31 3.49 -7.42
C MET A 147 0.14 2.83 -8.79
N GLY A 148 -1.07 2.85 -9.34
CA GLY A 148 -1.30 2.52 -10.75
C GLY A 148 -0.53 3.42 -11.71
N LYS A 149 -0.57 4.74 -11.51
CA LYS A 149 0.18 5.71 -12.33
C LYS A 149 1.70 5.49 -12.21
N VAL A 150 2.19 5.25 -11.00
CA VAL A 150 3.62 4.93 -10.72
C VAL A 150 4.06 3.67 -11.46
N TYR A 151 3.24 2.61 -11.42
CA TYR A 151 3.51 1.37 -12.13
C TYR A 151 3.65 1.60 -13.64
N ASN A 152 2.66 2.25 -14.27
CA ASN A 152 2.68 2.55 -15.69
C ASN A 152 3.93 3.36 -16.07
N ARG A 153 4.20 4.42 -15.31
CA ARG A 153 5.38 5.28 -15.54
C ARG A 153 6.69 4.51 -15.43
N TYR A 154 6.80 3.58 -14.48
CA TYR A 154 7.99 2.72 -14.33
C TYR A 154 8.16 1.74 -15.51
N LEU A 155 7.06 1.31 -16.13
CA LEU A 155 7.10 0.53 -17.37
C LEU A 155 7.39 1.37 -18.62
N GLY A 156 7.40 2.71 -18.51
CA GLY A 156 7.49 3.61 -19.65
C GLY A 156 6.16 3.79 -20.40
N GLU A 157 5.05 3.44 -19.76
CA GLU A 157 3.70 3.63 -20.27
C GLU A 157 3.10 4.95 -19.74
N ALA A 158 2.09 5.49 -20.44
CA ALA A 158 1.39 6.69 -19.98
C ALA A 158 0.62 6.40 -18.68
N ASP A 159 0.57 7.35 -17.75
CA ASP A 159 0.01 7.18 -16.40
C ASP A 159 -1.39 6.55 -16.35
N GLU A 160 -2.23 6.79 -17.36
CA GLU A 160 -3.68 6.48 -17.36
C GLU A 160 -4.09 5.31 -18.26
N VAL A 161 -3.13 4.51 -18.75
CA VAL A 161 -3.46 3.33 -19.57
C VAL A 161 -3.75 2.10 -18.71
N PRO A 162 -4.49 1.10 -19.24
CA PRO A 162 -4.60 -0.21 -18.61
C PRO A 162 -3.24 -0.83 -18.30
N HIS A 163 -3.08 -1.38 -17.08
CA HIS A 163 -1.81 -1.95 -16.65
C HIS A 163 -1.40 -3.15 -17.49
N ASN A 164 -0.23 -3.08 -18.11
CA ASN A 164 0.35 -4.20 -18.81
C ASN A 164 1.01 -5.17 -17.82
N LEU A 165 0.21 -6.11 -17.28
CA LEU A 165 0.69 -7.09 -16.30
C LEU A 165 1.69 -8.09 -16.88
N ASN A 166 1.71 -8.27 -18.21
CA ASN A 166 2.68 -9.15 -18.88
C ASN A 166 4.11 -8.60 -18.85
N LEU A 167 4.27 -7.27 -18.71
CA LEU A 167 5.59 -6.64 -18.58
C LEU A 167 6.14 -6.69 -17.16
N ALA A 168 5.29 -6.86 -16.14
CA ALA A 168 5.70 -6.83 -14.73
C ALA A 168 6.87 -7.79 -14.43
N PRO A 169 6.81 -9.08 -14.81
CA PRO A 169 7.90 -10.02 -14.54
C PRO A 169 9.22 -9.64 -15.22
N THR A 170 9.16 -9.02 -16.42
CA THR A 170 10.36 -8.57 -17.15
C THR A 170 11.08 -7.41 -16.45
N LYS A 171 10.42 -6.76 -15.49
CA LYS A 171 10.94 -5.64 -14.70
C LYS A 171 11.14 -6.00 -13.22
N GLY A 172 11.08 -7.29 -12.87
CA GLY A 172 11.21 -7.75 -11.47
C GLY A 172 10.00 -7.42 -10.60
N ILE A 173 8.83 -7.12 -11.19
CA ILE A 173 7.62 -6.82 -10.44
C ILE A 173 6.77 -8.08 -10.35
N GLN A 174 6.56 -8.58 -9.13
CA GLN A 174 5.60 -9.63 -8.85
C GLN A 174 4.25 -9.00 -8.51
N VAL A 175 3.27 -9.23 -9.38
CA VAL A 175 1.90 -8.77 -9.15
C VAL A 175 1.09 -9.87 -8.46
N LEU A 176 0.47 -9.53 -7.33
CA LEU A 176 -0.43 -10.44 -6.60
C LEU A 176 -1.88 -10.21 -7.01
N GLY A 177 -2.70 -11.26 -6.85
CA GLY A 177 -4.15 -11.19 -7.02
C GLY A 177 -4.86 -10.60 -5.81
N PHE A 178 -6.10 -10.17 -6.06
CA PHE A 178 -7.05 -9.75 -5.03
C PHE A 178 -8.39 -10.42 -5.30
N CYS A 179 -9.07 -10.83 -4.23
CA CYS A 179 -10.34 -11.53 -4.32
C CYS A 179 -11.24 -11.21 -3.13
N LYS A 180 -12.54 -11.09 -3.39
CA LYS A 180 -13.61 -10.94 -2.40
C LYS A 180 -14.74 -11.91 -2.73
N ILE A 181 -15.14 -12.78 -1.80
CA ILE A 181 -16.17 -13.82 -2.03
C ILE A 181 -17.45 -13.49 -1.25
N PRO A 182 -18.53 -13.01 -1.89
CA PRO A 182 -19.86 -12.90 -1.26
C PRO A 182 -20.51 -14.30 -1.09
N PRO A 183 -21.45 -14.54 -0.15
CA PRO A 183 -21.97 -13.68 0.91
C PRO A 183 -21.61 -14.14 2.35
N LYS A 184 -20.76 -15.18 2.51
CA LYS A 184 -20.51 -15.83 3.81
C LYS A 184 -19.34 -15.27 4.62
N ASP A 185 -18.39 -14.60 3.96
CA ASP A 185 -17.24 -14.00 4.61
C ASP A 185 -16.99 -12.63 3.97
N GLU A 186 -17.13 -11.55 4.74
CA GLU A 186 -16.76 -10.18 4.33
C GLU A 186 -15.25 -10.02 4.06
N ASP A 187 -14.51 -11.13 4.04
CA ASP A 187 -13.06 -11.18 4.04
C ASP A 187 -12.48 -10.92 2.65
N GLU A 188 -11.54 -9.99 2.61
CA GLU A 188 -10.72 -9.66 1.44
C GLU A 188 -9.42 -10.47 1.47
N TRP A 189 -9.05 -11.06 0.33
CA TRP A 189 -7.91 -11.97 0.20
C TRP A 189 -6.93 -11.51 -0.86
N TYR A 190 -5.64 -11.68 -0.59
CA TYR A 190 -4.57 -11.55 -1.57
C TYR A 190 -4.09 -12.92 -2.03
N THR A 191 -3.84 -13.10 -3.33
CA THR A 191 -3.54 -14.42 -3.91
C THR A 191 -2.33 -14.43 -4.84
N THR A 192 -1.84 -15.61 -5.20
CA THR A 192 -0.68 -15.76 -6.09
C THR A 192 -0.96 -15.47 -7.57
N VAL A 193 -2.23 -15.42 -7.98
CA VAL A 193 -2.61 -15.22 -9.39
C VAL A 193 -3.29 -13.86 -9.57
N PRO A 194 -2.67 -12.90 -10.27
CA PRO A 194 -3.31 -11.62 -10.57
C PRO A 194 -4.52 -11.85 -11.46
N PHE A 195 -5.68 -11.31 -11.07
CA PHE A 195 -6.89 -11.37 -11.86
C PHE A 195 -7.52 -9.98 -11.95
N PRO A 196 -7.47 -9.32 -13.13
CA PRO A 196 -7.94 -7.94 -13.29
C PRO A 196 -9.47 -7.84 -13.44
N GLU A 197 -10.17 -8.95 -13.67
CA GLU A 197 -11.62 -8.96 -13.84
C GLU A 197 -12.32 -9.28 -12.53
N LYS A 198 -13.55 -8.79 -12.36
CA LYS A 198 -14.37 -9.15 -11.21
C LYS A 198 -14.74 -10.63 -11.28
N SER A 199 -14.12 -11.45 -10.45
CA SER A 199 -14.51 -12.84 -10.22
C SER A 199 -14.96 -13.04 -8.79
N SER A 200 -16.04 -13.77 -8.60
CA SER A 200 -16.46 -14.30 -7.30
C SER A 200 -15.62 -15.50 -6.84
N VAL A 201 -14.66 -15.95 -7.67
CA VAL A 201 -13.81 -17.12 -7.41
C VAL A 201 -12.36 -16.67 -7.25
N CYS A 202 -11.77 -16.91 -6.08
CA CYS A 202 -10.35 -16.65 -5.87
C CYS A 202 -9.51 -17.64 -6.69
N LYS A 203 -8.49 -17.12 -7.39
CA LYS A 203 -7.52 -17.92 -8.14
C LYS A 203 -6.18 -17.93 -7.44
N GLY A 204 -5.50 -19.08 -7.49
CA GLY A 204 -4.21 -19.29 -6.83
C GLY A 204 -4.34 -19.55 -5.34
N GLU A 205 -3.19 -19.56 -4.66
CA GLU A 205 -3.09 -19.75 -3.22
C GLU A 205 -3.47 -18.45 -2.50
N ARG A 206 -4.15 -18.55 -1.35
CA ARG A 206 -4.46 -17.41 -0.49
C ARG A 206 -3.26 -17.10 0.40
N LEU A 207 -2.78 -15.86 0.33
CA LEU A 207 -1.56 -15.40 0.99
C LEU A 207 -1.84 -14.58 2.25
N PHE A 208 -2.87 -13.73 2.16
CA PHE A 208 -3.30 -12.85 3.24
C PHE A 208 -4.82 -12.82 3.32
N LYS A 209 -5.31 -12.56 4.54
CA LYS A 209 -6.71 -12.31 4.86
C LYS A 209 -6.82 -10.98 5.58
N GLN A 210 -7.81 -10.15 5.28
CA GLN A 210 -8.15 -9.03 6.15
C GLN A 210 -8.89 -9.54 7.40
N ASP A 211 -8.36 -9.25 8.60
CA ASP A 211 -8.94 -9.63 9.89
C ASP A 211 -9.75 -8.47 10.47
N ILE A 212 -11.06 -8.48 10.20
CA ILE A 212 -12.01 -7.49 10.74
C ILE A 212 -12.35 -7.80 12.21
N GLN A 213 -12.16 -9.03 12.70
CA GLN A 213 -12.59 -9.46 14.04
C GLN A 213 -11.61 -9.07 15.16
N GLY A 214 -10.31 -9.00 14.89
CA GLY A 214 -9.28 -8.54 15.84
C GLY A 214 -9.42 -7.08 16.32
N LEU A 215 -10.29 -6.32 15.66
CA LEU A 215 -10.64 -4.94 16.00
C LEU A 215 -11.59 -4.81 17.21
N ASP A 216 -12.31 -5.87 17.58
CA ASP A 216 -13.27 -5.83 18.71
C ASP A 216 -12.63 -6.28 20.04
N GLN A 217 -11.58 -7.09 20.01
CA GLN A 217 -10.84 -7.45 21.24
C GLN A 217 -9.91 -6.32 21.72
N ASN A 218 -9.36 -5.51 20.80
CA ASN A 218 -8.53 -4.35 21.14
C ASN A 218 -9.33 -3.13 21.63
N LYS A 219 -10.66 -3.12 21.47
CA LYS A 219 -11.54 -2.03 21.94
C LYS A 219 -11.46 -1.85 23.46
N LYS A 220 -11.33 -2.94 24.22
CA LYS A 220 -11.29 -2.90 25.70
C LYS A 220 -10.01 -2.27 26.27
N VAL A 221 -8.97 -2.12 25.44
CA VAL A 221 -7.69 -1.48 25.82
C VAL A 221 -7.62 -0.03 25.32
N LEU A 222 -8.50 0.36 24.39
CA LEU A 222 -8.42 1.60 23.63
C LEU A 222 -9.66 2.50 23.85
N GLU A 223 -10.20 2.52 25.06
CA GLU A 223 -11.35 3.37 25.43
C GLU A 223 -10.97 4.82 25.81
N ASN A 224 -9.69 5.19 25.82
CA ASN A 224 -9.29 6.57 26.07
C ASN A 224 -8.75 7.26 24.80
N HIS A 225 -9.60 8.14 24.24
CA HIS A 225 -9.30 9.29 23.36
C HIS A 225 -9.78 9.26 21.88
N ILE A 226 -11.06 9.61 21.73
CA ILE A 226 -11.63 10.72 20.92
C ILE A 226 -11.47 10.65 19.38
N THR A 227 -12.49 10.04 18.77
CA THR A 227 -13.52 10.63 17.88
C THR A 227 -13.23 11.94 17.10
N LEU A 228 -13.27 11.87 15.76
CA LEU A 228 -14.32 12.47 14.89
C LEU A 228 -13.77 12.87 13.50
N LEU A 229 -13.85 11.95 12.53
CA LEU A 229 -14.01 12.18 11.07
C LEU A 229 -14.23 10.79 10.40
N CYS A 230 -15.30 10.10 10.80
CA CYS A 230 -15.46 8.65 10.70
C CYS A 230 -16.72 8.20 9.93
N THR A 231 -17.23 8.98 8.98
CA THR A 231 -18.59 8.73 8.47
C THR A 231 -18.72 7.75 7.30
N ILE A 232 -17.67 7.37 6.55
CA ILE A 232 -17.88 6.46 5.38
C ILE A 232 -16.95 5.25 5.26
N LYS A 233 -15.81 5.15 5.96
CA LYS A 233 -15.06 3.87 6.10
C LYS A 233 -14.45 3.79 7.49
N ARG A 234 -15.13 3.08 8.40
CA ARG A 234 -14.81 3.05 9.83
C ARG A 234 -13.51 2.29 10.10
N ARG A 235 -12.55 3.00 10.73
CA ARG A 235 -11.30 2.56 11.42
C ARG A 235 -9.98 2.67 10.62
N CYS A 236 -9.62 3.89 10.22
CA CYS A 236 -8.21 4.25 9.99
C CYS A 236 -7.48 4.33 11.34
N PHE A 237 -6.92 3.21 11.80
CA PHE A 237 -5.94 3.22 12.88
C PHE A 237 -4.58 3.58 12.30
N TYR A 238 -4.08 4.77 12.63
CA TYR A 238 -2.67 4.82 13.02
C TYR A 238 -2.60 3.93 14.23
N HIS A 239 -1.91 2.81 14.13
CA HIS A 239 -1.18 2.13 15.20
C HIS A 239 -0.74 0.81 14.58
N LYS A 240 0.56 0.70 14.31
CA LYS A 240 1.27 -0.51 13.85
C LYS A 240 1.48 -0.65 12.34
N LEU A 241 2.27 0.25 11.75
CA LEU A 241 2.92 -0.01 10.45
C LEU A 241 3.87 -1.21 10.59
N LEU A 242 3.46 -2.42 10.20
CA LEU A 242 4.32 -3.60 10.30
C LEU A 242 5.29 -3.62 9.13
N MET A 243 6.54 -3.28 9.41
CA MET A 243 7.62 -3.56 8.47
C MET A 243 8.29 -4.87 8.85
N THR A 244 8.47 -5.72 7.87
CA THR A 244 9.25 -6.95 8.00
C THR A 244 10.50 -6.86 7.15
N GLU A 245 11.65 -6.73 7.80
CA GLU A 245 12.99 -6.83 7.20
C GLU A 245 13.54 -8.25 7.40
N HIS A 246 13.96 -8.92 6.32
CA HIS A 246 14.49 -10.28 6.42
C HIS A 246 15.83 -10.26 7.17
N LYS A 247 16.05 -11.18 8.11
CA LYS A 247 17.27 -11.22 8.94
C LYS A 247 18.57 -11.39 8.16
N ALA A 248 18.48 -11.77 6.88
CA ALA A 248 19.57 -11.81 5.92
C ALA A 248 19.21 -11.00 4.66
N PRO A 249 20.14 -10.29 4.01
CA PRO A 249 19.85 -9.65 2.73
C PRO A 249 19.38 -10.69 1.70
N LEU A 250 18.32 -10.37 0.96
CA LEU A 250 17.95 -11.10 -0.25
C LEU A 250 19.09 -10.87 -1.26
N LEU A 251 19.92 -11.90 -1.45
CA LEU A 251 21.03 -11.92 -2.41
C LEU A 251 20.53 -11.93 -3.85
#